data_AF-A0A7K3VUX6-F1
#
_entry.id   AF-A0A7K3VUX6-F1
#
_cell.length_a   1.000
_cell.length_b   1.000
_cell.length_c   1.000
_cell.angle_alpha   90.00
_cell.angle_beta   90.00
_cell.angle_gamma   90.00
#
_symmetry.space_group_name_H-M   'P 1'
#
loop_
_entity.id
_entity.type
_entity.pdbx_description
1 polymer ?
#
loop_
_entity_poly.entity_id
_entity_poly.type
_entity_poly.pdbx_seq_one_letter_code
_entity_poly.pdbx_strand_id
1 'polypeptide(L)'
;MTAYLLDTNIISKFAPGKVPPSDPVRAWFHEQGEADALFLSALSVAEIEKGMRRLHRRGGIEGAKRLSAWLDFVTDSFGDRILPMDTVVARIVGVLEDEAESHGRHPGLGDLIIAATARAYDLTVITENLRHFQPLDVAVDFPAAFRSE
;
A
#
# COMPACT_ATOMS: atom_id res chain seq x y z
N MET A 1 -17.87 -0.07 -10.16
CA MET A 1 -17.26 -0.96 -9.15
C MET A 1 -16.15 -0.18 -8.51
N THR A 2 -16.07 -0.17 -7.17
CA THR A 2 -15.00 0.53 -6.46
C THR A 2 -13.77 -0.37 -6.45
N ALA A 3 -12.61 0.15 -6.84
CA ALA A 3 -11.34 -0.54 -6.78
C ALA A 3 -10.41 0.15 -5.77
N TYR A 4 -9.48 -0.61 -5.22
CA TYR A 4 -8.75 -0.25 -4.02
C TYR A 4 -7.24 -0.34 -4.22
N LEU A 5 -6.54 0.72 -3.83
CA LEU A 5 -5.08 0.69 -3.70
C LEU A 5 -4.73 0.38 -2.25
N LEU A 6 -4.12 -0.79 -2.02
CA LEU A 6 -3.67 -1.17 -0.70
C LEU A 6 -2.39 -0.40 -0.35
N ASP A 7 -2.40 0.31 0.77
CA ASP A 7 -1.20 0.86 1.37
C ASP A 7 -0.27 -0.28 1.87
N THR A 8 1.02 0.02 1.98
CA THR A 8 2.06 -0.91 2.44
C THR A 8 1.73 -1.47 3.81
N ASN A 9 1.16 -0.66 4.73
CA ASN A 9 0.79 -1.12 6.07
C ASN A 9 -0.29 -2.22 6.05
N ILE A 10 -1.21 -2.18 5.07
CA ILE A 10 -2.32 -3.13 4.95
C ILE A 10 -1.82 -4.47 4.43
N ILE A 11 -1.10 -4.47 3.30
CA ILE A 11 -0.58 -5.72 2.73
C ILE A 11 0.47 -6.36 3.64
N SER A 12 1.24 -5.55 4.38
CA SER A 12 2.27 -6.05 5.31
C SER A 12 1.71 -6.81 6.51
N LYS A 13 0.39 -6.77 6.80
CA LYS A 13 -0.22 -7.62 7.83
C LYS A 13 -0.13 -9.11 7.49
N PHE A 14 -0.08 -9.45 6.21
CA PHE A 14 0.02 -10.82 5.72
C PHE A 14 1.47 -11.31 5.61
N ALA A 15 2.44 -10.44 5.89
CA ALA A 15 3.85 -10.78 5.81
C ALA A 15 4.24 -11.84 6.86
N PRO A 16 5.16 -12.76 6.54
CA PRO A 16 5.57 -13.83 7.45
C PRO A 16 6.19 -13.26 8.73
N GLY A 17 5.81 -13.84 9.87
CA GLY A 17 6.26 -13.41 11.19
C GLY A 17 5.42 -12.30 11.83
N LYS A 18 4.35 -11.84 11.15
CA LYS A 18 3.26 -11.07 11.76
C LYS A 18 2.24 -11.99 12.41
N VAL A 19 1.47 -11.44 13.34
CA VAL A 19 0.26 -12.10 13.83
C VAL A 19 -0.68 -12.25 12.64
N PRO A 20 -1.20 -13.45 12.36
CA PRO A 20 -2.16 -13.63 11.27
C PRO A 20 -3.34 -12.67 11.43
N PRO A 21 -3.82 -12.04 10.34
CA PRO A 21 -4.97 -11.14 10.41
C PRO A 21 -6.21 -11.84 11.00
N SER A 22 -7.20 -11.10 11.47
CA SER A 22 -8.47 -11.66 11.94
C SER A 22 -9.27 -12.28 10.79
N ASP A 23 -10.23 -13.16 11.11
CA ASP A 23 -11.11 -13.76 10.10
C ASP A 23 -11.90 -12.72 9.28
N PRO A 24 -12.43 -11.63 9.86
CA PRO A 24 -13.05 -10.56 9.09
C PRO A 24 -12.11 -9.92 8.05
N VAL A 25 -10.84 -9.68 8.41
CA VAL A 25 -9.86 -9.12 7.47
C VAL A 25 -9.56 -10.10 6.34
N ARG A 26 -9.37 -11.38 6.65
CA ARG A 26 -9.18 -12.42 5.62
C ARG A 26 -10.38 -12.51 4.67
N ALA A 27 -11.59 -12.49 5.21
CA ALA A 27 -12.82 -12.55 4.41
C ALA A 27 -12.95 -11.34 3.48
N TRP A 28 -12.65 -10.14 3.96
CA TRP A 28 -12.67 -8.93 3.13
C TRP A 28 -11.65 -9.02 1.99
N PHE A 29 -10.42 -9.45 2.27
CA PHE A 29 -9.39 -9.64 1.24
C PHE A 29 -9.81 -10.67 0.18
N HIS A 30 -10.45 -11.76 0.61
CA HIS A 30 -10.96 -12.78 -0.29
C HIS A 30 -12.05 -12.22 -1.21
N GLU A 31 -13.07 -11.56 -0.65
CA GLU A 31 -14.18 -10.97 -1.39
C GLU A 31 -13.69 -9.92 -2.41
N GLN A 32 -12.84 -8.98 -1.99
CA GLN A 32 -12.30 -7.97 -2.91
C GLN A 32 -11.31 -8.57 -3.92
N GLY A 33 -10.61 -9.65 -3.55
CA GLY A 33 -9.72 -10.39 -4.42
C GLY A 33 -10.46 -11.13 -5.53
N GLU A 34 -11.59 -11.78 -5.23
CA GLU A 34 -12.46 -12.43 -6.23
C GLU A 34 -13.06 -11.44 -7.23
N ALA A 35 -13.22 -10.17 -6.82
CA ALA A 35 -13.68 -9.10 -7.68
C ALA A 35 -12.56 -8.42 -8.49
N ASP A 36 -11.31 -8.90 -8.40
CA ASP A 36 -10.11 -8.26 -8.96
C ASP A 36 -9.96 -6.77 -8.58
N ALA A 37 -10.51 -6.38 -7.43
CA ALA A 37 -10.64 -4.98 -7.02
C ALA A 37 -9.44 -4.48 -6.19
N LEU A 38 -8.45 -5.33 -5.93
CA LEU A 38 -7.26 -5.01 -5.13
C LEU A 38 -6.04 -4.73 -5.99
N PHE A 39 -5.40 -3.60 -5.73
CA PHE A 39 -4.20 -3.12 -6.42
C PHE A 39 -3.09 -2.78 -5.41
N LEU A 40 -1.85 -2.77 -5.87
CA LEU A 40 -0.68 -2.32 -5.13
C LEU A 40 0.06 -1.24 -5.89
N SER A 41 0.72 -0.33 -5.19
CA SER A 41 1.70 0.55 -5.81
C SER A 41 3.05 -0.15 -5.89
N ALA A 42 3.81 0.07 -6.97
CA ALA A 42 5.21 -0.32 -7.05
C ALA A 42 6.06 0.28 -5.91
N LEU A 43 5.62 1.40 -5.33
CA LEU A 43 6.24 1.95 -4.12
C LEU A 43 6.13 0.98 -2.94
N SER A 44 4.98 0.36 -2.72
CA SER A 44 4.80 -0.59 -1.62
C SER A 44 5.73 -1.79 -1.74
N VAL A 45 5.97 -2.27 -2.96
CA VAL A 45 6.99 -3.31 -3.25
C VAL A 45 8.39 -2.82 -2.84
N ALA A 46 8.75 -1.58 -3.21
CA ALA A 46 10.05 -1.00 -2.85
C ALA A 46 10.22 -0.83 -1.33
N GLU A 47 9.16 -0.46 -0.61
CA GLU A 47 9.18 -0.34 0.85
C GLU A 47 9.35 -1.69 1.56
N ILE A 48 8.66 -2.73 1.09
CA ILE A 48 8.79 -4.09 1.61
C ILE A 48 10.21 -4.62 1.36
N GLU A 49 10.74 -4.46 0.14
CA GLU A 49 12.11 -4.84 -0.22
C GLU A 49 13.14 -4.16 0.70
N LYS A 50 12.99 -2.84 0.92
CA LYS A 50 13.83 -2.08 1.87
C LYS A 50 13.74 -2.66 3.29
N GLY A 51 12.54 -3.01 3.74
CA GLY A 51 12.28 -3.66 5.03
C GLY A 51 13.00 -5.00 5.15
N MET A 52 12.90 -5.86 4.14
CA MET A 52 13.60 -7.14 4.04
C MET A 52 15.12 -6.96 4.11
N ARG A 53 15.68 -6.06 3.30
CA ARG A 53 17.13 -5.77 3.31
C ARG A 53 17.59 -5.28 4.67
N ARG A 54 16.78 -4.46 5.35
CA ARG A 54 17.07 -3.99 6.72
C ARG A 54 17.05 -5.14 7.72
N LEU A 55 16.11 -6.07 7.64
CA LEU A 55 16.04 -7.25 8.49
C LEU A 55 17.27 -8.15 8.29
N HIS A 56 17.65 -8.40 7.03
CA HIS A 56 18.84 -9.17 6.68
C HIS A 56 20.12 -8.55 7.29
N ARG A 57 20.33 -7.23 7.11
CA ARG A 57 21.49 -6.53 7.68
C ARG A 57 21.57 -6.59 9.22
N ARG A 58 20.44 -6.80 9.89
CA ARG A 58 20.35 -6.93 11.36
C ARG A 58 20.53 -8.36 11.86
N GLY A 59 20.90 -9.30 10.99
CA GLY A 59 21.09 -10.71 11.33
C GLY A 59 19.83 -11.56 11.25
N GLY A 60 18.69 -10.99 10.83
CA GLY A 60 17.42 -11.72 10.63
C GLY A 60 17.38 -12.52 9.33
N ILE A 61 18.41 -13.31 9.04
CA ILE A 61 18.64 -13.94 7.73
C ILE A 61 17.45 -14.82 7.31
N GLU A 62 16.99 -15.71 8.19
CA GLU A 62 15.87 -16.62 7.87
C GLU A 62 14.53 -15.88 7.75
N GLY A 63 14.33 -14.82 8.53
CA GLY A 63 13.15 -13.97 8.40
C GLY A 63 13.15 -13.21 7.07
N ALA A 64 14.30 -12.70 6.65
CA ALA A 64 14.46 -12.02 5.36
C ALA A 64 14.23 -12.97 4.18
N LYS A 65 14.70 -14.22 4.24
CA LYS A 65 14.42 -15.23 3.20
C LYS A 65 12.92 -15.51 3.07
N ARG A 66 12.22 -15.70 4.18
CA ARG A 66 10.75 -15.89 4.15
C ARG A 66 10.03 -14.68 3.60
N LEU A 67 10.46 -13.48 3.98
CA LEU A 67 9.87 -12.24 3.48
C LEU A 67 10.14 -12.03 1.98
N SER A 68 11.31 -12.44 1.48
CA SER A 68 11.63 -12.46 0.05
C SER A 68 10.66 -13.36 -0.72
N ALA A 69 10.54 -14.62 -0.30
CA ALA A 69 9.65 -15.58 -0.97
C ALA A 69 8.17 -15.16 -0.91
N TRP A 70 7.76 -14.51 0.18
CA TRP A 70 6.43 -13.92 0.29
C TRP A 70 6.25 -12.72 -0.66
N LEU A 71 7.24 -11.84 -0.78
CA LEU A 71 7.17 -10.72 -1.72
C LEU A 71 7.11 -11.21 -3.17
N ASP A 72 7.90 -12.22 -3.53
CA ASP A 72 7.83 -12.86 -4.86
C ASP A 72 6.42 -13.40 -5.14
N PHE A 73 5.82 -14.11 -4.17
CA PHE A 73 4.45 -14.59 -4.28
C PHE A 73 3.43 -13.45 -4.43
N VAL A 74 3.58 -12.36 -3.67
CA VAL A 74 2.70 -11.19 -3.78
C VAL A 74 2.83 -10.55 -5.16
N THR A 75 4.06 -10.39 -5.66
CA THR A 75 4.29 -9.77 -6.96
C THR A 75 3.71 -10.60 -8.10
N ASP A 76 3.87 -11.92 -8.04
CA ASP A 76 3.30 -12.85 -9.03
C ASP A 76 1.76 -12.89 -8.95
N SER A 77 1.18 -12.82 -7.76
CA SER A 77 -0.28 -12.89 -7.57
C SER A 77 -1.01 -11.61 -7.99
N PHE A 78 -0.41 -10.44 -7.76
CA PHE A 78 -1.01 -9.18 -8.19
C PHE A 78 -0.75 -8.91 -9.68
N GLY A 79 0.42 -9.28 -10.21
CA GLY A 79 0.75 -9.12 -11.62
C GLY A 79 0.51 -7.69 -12.13
N ASP A 80 -0.33 -7.55 -13.15
CA ASP A 80 -0.69 -6.27 -13.77
C ASP A 80 -1.44 -5.30 -12.83
N ARG A 81 -1.85 -5.75 -11.65
CA ARG A 81 -2.47 -4.91 -10.60
C ARG A 81 -1.43 -4.24 -9.69
N ILE A 82 -0.14 -4.38 -10.00
CA ILE A 82 0.93 -3.58 -9.41
C ILE A 82 1.17 -2.36 -10.29
N LEU A 83 0.70 -1.22 -9.83
CA LEU A 83 0.68 0.03 -10.59
C LEU A 83 2.04 0.72 -10.53
N PRO A 84 2.59 1.13 -11.69
CA PRO A 84 3.91 1.76 -11.75
C PRO A 84 3.87 3.19 -11.22
N MET A 85 5.02 3.66 -10.72
CA MET A 85 5.27 5.09 -10.55
C MET A 85 5.80 5.66 -11.89
N ASP A 86 4.90 5.81 -12.86
CA ASP A 86 5.25 6.35 -14.17
C ASP A 86 5.26 7.88 -14.20
N THR A 87 5.42 8.47 -15.39
CA THR A 87 5.42 9.93 -15.56
C THR A 87 4.08 10.59 -15.23
N VAL A 88 2.95 9.88 -15.36
CA VAL A 88 1.63 10.41 -14.99
C VAL A 88 1.54 10.53 -13.48
N VAL A 89 1.87 9.44 -12.76
CA VAL A 89 1.92 9.45 -11.29
C VAL A 89 2.91 10.50 -10.78
N ALA A 90 4.10 10.59 -11.38
CA ALA A 90 5.12 11.57 -10.96
C ALA A 90 4.65 13.03 -11.09
N ARG A 91 3.87 13.36 -12.14
CA ARG A 91 3.30 14.71 -12.29
C ARG A 91 2.23 15.00 -11.24
N ILE A 92 1.41 14.00 -10.89
CA ILE A 92 0.39 14.14 -9.84
C ILE A 92 1.06 14.30 -8.47
N VAL A 93 2.17 13.61 -8.20
CA VAL A 93 2.97 13.80 -6.98
C VAL A 93 3.34 15.28 -6.81
N GLY A 94 3.89 15.92 -7.84
CA GLY A 94 4.28 17.33 -7.75
C GLY A 94 3.10 18.27 -7.51
N VAL A 95 1.92 17.98 -8.07
CA VAL A 95 0.69 18.74 -7.80
C VAL A 95 0.25 18.56 -6.35
N LEU A 96 0.20 17.32 -5.86
CA LEU A 96 -0.21 17.02 -4.49
C LEU A 96 0.75 17.60 -3.45
N GLU A 97 2.05 17.60 -3.74
CA GLU A 97 3.08 18.20 -2.88
C GLU A 97 2.90 19.72 -2.77
N ASP A 98 2.80 20.42 -3.91
CA ASP A 98 2.57 21.87 -3.95
C ASP A 98 1.25 22.27 -3.26
N GLU A 99 0.16 21.54 -3.54
CA GLU A 99 -1.13 21.74 -2.88
C GLU A 99 -1.04 21.51 -1.36
N ALA A 100 -0.33 20.48 -0.89
CA ALA A 100 -0.17 20.25 0.53
C ALA A 100 0.67 21.36 1.20
N GLU A 101 1.77 21.77 0.57
CA GLU A 101 2.65 22.82 1.06
C GLU A 101 1.96 24.17 1.12
N SER A 102 1.12 24.51 0.13
CA SER A 102 0.32 25.75 0.14
C SER A 102 -0.64 25.83 1.33
N HIS A 103 -0.99 24.69 1.93
CA HIS A 103 -1.81 24.58 3.14
C HIS A 103 -0.99 24.33 4.42
N GLY A 104 0.34 24.48 4.38
CA GLY A 104 1.24 24.32 5.52
C GLY A 104 1.43 22.86 5.97
N ARG A 105 1.29 21.92 5.04
CA ARG A 105 1.43 20.48 5.29
C ARG A 105 2.59 19.92 4.47
N HIS A 106 3.32 18.98 5.07
CA HIS A 106 4.50 18.36 4.44
C HIS A 106 4.38 16.83 4.49
N PRO A 107 3.54 16.23 3.63
CA PRO A 107 3.38 14.78 3.55
C PRO A 107 4.70 14.12 3.14
N GLY A 108 4.91 12.86 3.54
CA GLY A 108 6.06 12.11 3.08
C GLY A 108 5.96 11.77 1.60
N LEU A 109 7.09 11.71 0.90
CA LEU A 109 7.14 11.29 -0.51
C LEU A 109 6.43 9.94 -0.76
N GLY A 110 6.50 9.02 0.22
CA GLY A 110 5.79 7.74 0.15
C GLY A 110 4.28 7.92 0.08
N ASP A 111 3.70 8.65 1.04
CA ASP A 111 2.27 8.95 1.07
C ASP A 111 1.82 9.69 -0.20
N LEU A 112 2.63 10.64 -0.69
CA LEU A 112 2.39 11.35 -1.94
C LEU A 112 2.31 10.43 -3.15
N ILE A 113 3.25 9.49 -3.30
CA ILE A 113 3.25 8.55 -4.44
C ILE A 113 2.06 7.60 -4.35
N ILE A 114 1.69 7.11 -3.16
CA ILE A 114 0.51 6.25 -2.99
C ILE A 114 -0.76 7.02 -3.35
N ALA A 115 -0.93 8.24 -2.83
CA ALA A 115 -2.08 9.10 -3.13
C ALA A 115 -2.15 9.45 -4.63
N ALA A 116 -1.01 9.79 -5.24
CA ALA A 116 -0.91 10.09 -6.66
C ALA A 116 -1.26 8.88 -7.52
N THR A 117 -0.81 7.68 -7.12
CA THR A 117 -1.17 6.43 -7.79
C THR A 117 -2.68 6.21 -7.71
N ALA A 118 -3.27 6.31 -6.52
CA ALA A 118 -4.72 6.14 -6.38
C ALA A 118 -5.51 7.16 -7.21
N ARG A 119 -5.10 8.43 -7.20
CA ARG A 119 -5.73 9.49 -8.01
C ARG A 119 -5.58 9.26 -9.52
N ALA A 120 -4.44 8.76 -9.98
CA ALA A 120 -4.19 8.48 -11.40
C ALA A 120 -5.09 7.37 -11.97
N TYR A 121 -5.43 6.39 -11.12
CA TYR A 121 -6.18 5.19 -11.51
C TYR A 121 -7.62 5.17 -10.96
N ASP A 122 -8.11 6.28 -10.39
CA ASP A 122 -9.45 6.41 -9.78
C ASP A 122 -9.76 5.34 -8.71
N LEU A 123 -8.80 5.14 -7.81
CA LEU A 123 -8.84 4.13 -6.74
C LEU A 123 -9.04 4.77 -5.36
N THR A 124 -9.62 4.00 -4.45
CA THR A 124 -9.66 4.34 -3.02
C THR A 124 -8.46 3.74 -2.30
N VAL A 125 -7.69 4.57 -1.58
CA VAL A 125 -6.59 4.11 -0.73
C VAL A 125 -7.14 3.38 0.49
N ILE A 126 -6.67 2.17 0.75
CA ILE A 126 -6.97 1.42 1.97
C ILE A 126 -5.74 1.49 2.87
N THR A 127 -5.90 2.12 4.05
CA THR A 127 -4.78 2.41 4.97
C THR A 127 -5.24 2.55 6.41
N GLU A 128 -4.38 2.19 7.37
CA GLU A 128 -4.56 2.54 8.79
C GLU A 128 -4.27 4.03 9.06
N ASN A 129 -3.49 4.69 8.20
CA ASN A 129 -2.94 6.03 8.43
C ASN A 129 -3.78 7.13 7.76
N LEU A 130 -5.11 7.12 7.93
CA LEU A 130 -6.06 8.03 7.26
C LEU A 130 -5.60 9.50 7.26
N ARG A 131 -5.03 9.97 8.37
CA ARG A 131 -4.54 11.35 8.55
C ARG A 131 -3.47 11.79 7.54
N HIS A 132 -2.67 10.87 6.98
CA HIS A 132 -1.64 11.21 6.00
C HIS A 132 -2.24 11.52 4.62
N PHE A 133 -3.43 10.99 4.34
CA PHE A 133 -4.11 11.13 3.04
C PHE A 133 -5.22 12.19 3.04
N GLN A 134 -5.76 12.54 4.21
CA GLN A 134 -6.67 13.69 4.39
C GLN A 134 -6.23 14.98 3.67
N PRO A 135 -4.93 15.36 3.61
CA PRO A 135 -4.52 16.54 2.87
C PRO A 135 -4.42 16.39 1.35
N LEU A 136 -4.53 15.18 0.81
CA LEU A 136 -4.14 14.85 -0.56
C LEU A 136 -5.33 14.68 -1.52
N ASP A 137 -6.52 15.14 -1.11
CA ASP A 137 -7.79 15.09 -1.87
C ASP A 137 -7.99 13.79 -2.66
N VAL A 138 -7.76 12.66 -1.97
CA VAL A 138 -7.90 11.31 -2.53
C VAL A 138 -8.91 10.53 -1.69
N ALA A 139 -9.69 9.66 -2.36
CA ALA A 139 -10.57 8.73 -1.66
C ALA A 139 -9.73 7.81 -0.77
N VAL A 140 -10.04 7.77 0.52
CA VAL A 140 -9.33 6.95 1.50
C VAL A 140 -10.34 6.31 2.45
N ASP A 141 -10.13 5.03 2.77
CA ASP A 141 -10.97 4.30 3.71
C ASP A 141 -10.13 3.36 4.61
N PHE A 142 -10.70 3.07 5.77
CA PHE A 142 -10.25 1.99 6.65
C PHE A 142 -11.46 1.08 6.94
N PRO A 143 -11.60 -0.03 6.17
CA PRO A 143 -12.81 -0.83 6.18
C PRO A 143 -13.11 -1.41 7.56
N ALA A 144 -14.40 -1.58 7.86
CA ALA A 144 -14.86 -2.06 9.17
C ALA A 144 -14.24 -3.41 9.57
N ALA A 145 -13.92 -4.28 8.61
CA ALA A 145 -13.23 -5.55 8.84
C ALA A 145 -11.93 -5.37 9.63
N PHE A 146 -11.17 -4.30 9.37
CA PHE A 146 -9.90 -4.01 10.02
C PHE A 146 -10.04 -3.34 11.40
N ARG A 147 -11.24 -2.88 11.77
CA ARG A 147 -11.49 -2.24 13.08
C ARG A 147 -11.64 -3.25 14.22
N SER A 148 -11.66 -4.55 13.88
CA SER A 148 -11.75 -5.68 14.81
C SER A 148 -10.39 -6.28 15.16
N GLU A 149 -9.30 -5.66 14.68
CA GLU A 149 -7.90 -5.99 14.99
C GLU A 149 -7.36 -5.22 16.20
#